data_AF-A0A6G3X5W7-F1
#
_entry.id   AF-A0A6G3X5W7-F1
#
_cell.length_a   1.000
_cell.length_b   1.000
_cell.length_c   1.000
_cell.angle_alpha   90.00
_cell.angle_beta   90.00
_cell.angle_gamma   90.00
#
_symmetry.space_group_name_H-M   'P 1'
#
loop_
_entity.id
_entity.type
_entity.pdbx_description
1 polymer ?
#
loop_
_entity_poly.entity_id
_entity_poly.type
_entity_poly.pdbx_seq_one_letter_code
_entity_poly.pdbx_strand_id
1 'polypeptide(L)'
;GDRPEEGPLPMDRFRPNVVIGGTGAWAEDDWRRIVIGEVAFTVAKPCGRCVITTTDQHTAERGREPLLTLARHRRFGKQLVFGQNLIPEGTGVIRVGDPVRILDR
;
A
#
# COMPACT_ATOMS: atom_id res chain seq x y z
N GLY A 1 -4.94 12.09 9.99
CA GLY A 1 -3.55 11.91 10.45
C GLY A 1 -3.33 12.75 11.68
N ASP A 2 -2.12 12.70 12.21
CA ASP A 2 -1.71 13.54 13.33
C ASP A 2 -1.56 15.03 12.93
N ARG A 3 -1.52 15.33 11.63
CA ARG A 3 -1.56 16.68 11.06
C ARG A 3 -2.76 16.84 10.10
N PRO A 4 -3.98 17.00 10.61
CA PRO A 4 -5.20 17.04 9.78
C PRO A 4 -5.23 18.22 8.78
N GLU A 5 -4.48 19.29 9.05
CA GLU A 5 -4.36 20.45 8.17
C GLU A 5 -3.53 20.20 6.91
N GLU A 6 -2.72 19.12 6.85
CA GLU A 6 -2.07 18.66 5.61
C GLU A 6 -3.10 17.97 4.65
N GLY A 7 -4.35 17.79 5.09
CA GLY A 7 -5.45 17.25 4.28
C GLY A 7 -5.38 15.73 4.05
N PRO A 8 -6.39 15.15 3.37
CA PRO A 8 -6.35 13.75 2.96
C PRO A 8 -5.22 13.55 1.94
N LEU A 9 -4.40 12.52 2.17
CA LEU A 9 -3.30 12.21 1.27
C LEU A 9 -3.76 11.28 0.15
N PRO A 10 -3.44 11.58 -1.12
CA PRO A 10 -3.74 10.68 -2.22
C PRO A 10 -2.87 9.41 -2.16
N MET A 11 -3.43 8.29 -2.65
CA MET A 11 -2.75 6.98 -2.62
C MET A 11 -1.48 6.95 -3.48
N ASP A 12 -1.38 7.82 -4.49
CA ASP A 12 -0.22 7.94 -5.37
C ASP A 12 1.08 8.33 -4.64
N ARG A 13 1.01 9.00 -3.47
CA ARG A 13 2.17 9.28 -2.62
C ARG A 13 2.89 8.02 -2.15
N PHE A 14 2.15 6.91 -2.06
CA PHE A 14 2.70 5.59 -1.75
C PHE A 14 3.18 4.83 -3.00
N ARG A 15 3.04 5.42 -4.20
CA ARG A 15 3.44 4.87 -5.49
C ARG A 15 3.06 3.40 -5.69
N PRO A 16 1.81 2.98 -5.41
CA PRO A 16 1.38 1.62 -5.63
C PRO A 16 1.26 1.32 -7.12
N ASN A 17 1.44 0.05 -7.50
CA ASN A 17 1.01 -0.43 -8.83
C ASN A 17 -0.47 -0.81 -8.85
N VAL A 18 -0.98 -1.32 -7.71
CA VAL A 18 -2.37 -1.78 -7.55
C VAL A 18 -2.93 -1.22 -6.24
N VAL A 19 -4.16 -0.71 -6.30
CA VAL A 19 -4.94 -0.30 -5.13
C VAL A 19 -6.21 -1.14 -5.10
N ILE A 20 -6.46 -1.78 -3.96
CA ILE A 20 -7.61 -2.67 -3.75
C ILE A 20 -8.61 -1.95 -2.85
N GLY A 21 -9.84 -1.80 -3.33
CA GLY A 21 -10.95 -1.23 -2.55
C GLY A 21 -11.84 -2.31 -1.95
N GLY A 22 -12.75 -1.91 -1.07
CA GLY A 22 -13.76 -2.82 -0.48
C GLY A 22 -13.24 -3.71 0.65
N THR A 23 -12.08 -3.40 1.22
CA THR A 23 -11.47 -4.13 2.32
C THR A 23 -11.44 -3.29 3.60
N GLY A 24 -11.28 -3.96 4.75
CA GLY A 24 -10.99 -3.29 6.00
C GLY A 24 -9.60 -2.65 5.97
N ALA A 25 -9.37 -1.69 6.87
CA ALA A 25 -8.04 -1.08 7.02
C ALA A 25 -6.98 -2.16 7.31
N TRP A 26 -5.90 -2.14 6.54
CA TRP A 26 -4.76 -3.06 6.67
C TRP A 26 -5.11 -4.54 6.50
N ALA A 27 -6.23 -4.84 5.85
CA ALA A 27 -6.62 -6.22 5.58
C ALA A 27 -5.54 -6.98 4.82
N GLU A 28 -4.67 -6.30 4.06
CA GLU A 28 -3.59 -6.91 3.29
C GLU A 28 -2.44 -7.49 4.13
N ASP A 29 -2.36 -7.18 5.43
CA ASP A 29 -1.27 -7.63 6.29
C ASP A 29 -1.23 -9.12 6.56
N ASP A 30 -2.40 -9.75 6.55
CA ASP A 30 -2.55 -11.18 6.76
C ASP A 30 -2.65 -11.95 5.45
N TRP A 31 -2.42 -11.36 4.28
CA TRP A 31 -2.49 -12.10 3.03
C TRP A 31 -1.18 -12.80 2.75
N ARG A 32 -1.25 -14.05 2.29
CA ARG A 32 -0.08 -14.81 1.80
C ARG A 32 -0.13 -15.01 0.31
N ARG A 33 -1.32 -15.23 -0.23
CA ARG A 33 -1.53 -15.45 -1.67
C ARG A 33 -2.87 -14.90 -2.12
N ILE A 34 -2.88 -14.18 -3.23
CA ILE A 34 -4.09 -13.57 -3.80
C ILE A 34 -4.16 -13.79 -5.31
N VAL A 35 -5.35 -13.63 -5.87
CA VAL A 35 -5.57 -13.55 -7.32
C VAL A 35 -6.24 -12.22 -7.62
N ILE A 36 -5.72 -11.50 -8.62
CA ILE A 36 -6.33 -10.29 -9.17
C ILE A 36 -6.69 -10.61 -10.62
N GLY A 37 -7.99 -10.65 -10.93
CA GLY A 37 -8.48 -11.14 -12.21
C GLY A 37 -8.06 -12.61 -12.44
N GLU A 38 -7.14 -12.80 -13.38
CA GLU A 38 -6.60 -14.11 -13.75
C GLU A 38 -5.15 -14.36 -13.26
N VAL A 39 -4.50 -13.35 -12.69
CA VAL A 39 -3.08 -13.45 -12.28
C VAL A 39 -2.98 -13.71 -10.78
N ALA A 40 -2.28 -14.79 -10.42
CA ALA A 40 -1.95 -15.11 -9.04
C ALA A 40 -0.69 -14.37 -8.57
N PHE A 41 -0.69 -13.98 -7.31
CA PHE A 41 0.41 -13.27 -6.66
C PHE A 41 0.69 -13.89 -5.29
N THR A 42 1.98 -14.07 -5.01
CA THR A 42 2.47 -14.35 -3.66
C THR A 42 2.79 -13.02 -2.96
N VAL A 43 2.36 -12.87 -1.70
CA VAL A 43 2.72 -11.74 -0.85
C VAL A 43 4.13 -11.96 -0.32
N ALA A 44 5.06 -11.13 -0.75
CA ALA A 44 6.48 -11.30 -0.43
C ALA A 44 6.83 -10.71 0.94
N LYS A 45 6.40 -9.47 1.20
CA LYS A 45 6.67 -8.75 2.45
C LYS A 45 5.92 -7.42 2.55
N PRO A 46 5.73 -6.89 3.77
CA PRO A 46 5.31 -5.51 3.98
C PRO A 46 6.22 -4.50 3.27
N CYS A 47 5.63 -3.41 2.78
CA CYS A 47 6.37 -2.35 2.11
C CYS A 47 6.79 -1.26 3.10
N GLY A 48 8.10 -1.18 3.37
CA GLY A 48 8.70 -0.12 4.18
C GLY A 48 8.60 1.23 3.46
N ARG A 49 8.17 2.26 4.18
CA ARG A 49 7.97 3.62 3.68
C ARG A 49 9.07 4.55 4.16
N CYS A 50 9.56 5.36 3.24
CA CYS A 50 10.59 6.37 3.48
C CYS A 50 10.05 7.78 3.22
N VAL A 51 10.91 8.78 3.42
CA VAL A 51 10.59 10.22 3.28
C VAL A 51 10.01 10.61 1.92
N ILE A 52 10.25 9.81 0.87
CA ILE A 52 9.67 10.07 -0.46
C ILE A 52 8.14 10.16 -0.38
N THR A 53 7.50 9.42 0.52
CA THR A 53 6.04 9.45 0.70
C THR A 53 5.51 10.79 1.24
N THR A 54 6.37 11.66 1.79
CA THR A 54 5.97 12.98 2.31
C THR A 54 6.13 14.10 1.29
N THR A 55 6.61 13.79 0.08
CA THR A 55 6.76 14.77 -1.00
C THR A 55 5.52 14.76 -1.88
N ASP A 56 4.94 15.93 -2.11
CA ASP A 56 3.88 16.10 -3.09
C ASP A 56 4.44 15.96 -4.51
N GLN A 57 3.85 15.09 -5.33
CA GLN A 57 4.37 14.78 -6.67
C GLN A 57 4.09 15.88 -7.70
N HIS A 58 3.14 16.78 -7.43
CA HIS A 58 2.79 17.88 -8.32
C HIS A 58 3.55 19.16 -7.96
N THR A 59 3.70 19.46 -6.68
CA THR A 59 4.31 20.71 -6.21
C THR A 59 5.77 20.56 -5.76
N ALA A 60 6.25 19.33 -5.56
CA ALA A 60 7.54 19.01 -4.94
C ALA A 60 7.70 19.47 -3.47
N GLU A 61 6.65 20.01 -2.86
CA GLU A 61 6.67 20.40 -1.45
C GLU A 61 6.71 19.19 -0.52
N ARG A 62 7.35 19.34 0.64
CA ARG A 62 7.49 18.27 1.63
C ARG A 62 6.68 18.56 2.87
N GLY A 63 5.77 17.65 3.20
CA GLY A 63 5.06 17.61 4.48
C GLY A 63 5.72 16.65 5.47
N ARG A 64 5.02 16.37 6.57
CA ARG A 64 5.42 15.34 7.56
C ARG A 64 4.56 14.09 7.46
N GLU A 65 3.36 14.20 6.91
CA GLU A 65 2.51 13.05 6.62
C GLU A 65 2.93 12.39 5.29
N PRO A 66 2.78 11.06 5.15
CA PRO A 66 2.11 10.12 6.04
C PRO A 66 3.00 9.51 7.14
N LEU A 67 4.29 9.86 7.20
CA LEU A 67 5.24 9.16 8.08
C LEU A 67 4.94 9.36 9.57
N LEU A 68 4.37 10.51 9.98
CA LEU A 68 3.98 10.72 11.38
C LEU A 68 2.88 9.72 11.78
N THR A 69 1.82 9.63 10.98
CA THR A 69 0.72 8.68 11.20
C THR A 69 1.23 7.23 11.18
N LEU A 70 2.08 6.88 10.21
CA LEU A 70 2.67 5.52 10.15
C LEU A 70 3.57 5.22 11.35
N ALA A 71 4.29 6.21 11.89
CA ALA A 71 5.12 6.03 13.07
C ALA A 71 4.33 5.63 14.32
N ARG A 72 3.09 6.10 14.43
CA ARG A 72 2.18 5.81 15.54
C ARG A 72 1.46 4.48 15.38
N HIS A 73 1.00 4.17 14.16
CA HIS A 73 0.08 3.06 13.92
C HIS A 73 0.71 1.85 13.24
N ARG A 74 1.84 2.03 12.55
CA ARG A 74 2.36 1.09 11.55
C ARG A 74 3.87 0.94 11.62
N ARG A 75 4.41 0.79 12.83
CA ARG A 75 5.85 0.60 13.06
C ARG A 75 6.16 -0.86 13.33
N PHE A 76 6.82 -1.52 12.38
CA PHE A 76 7.32 -2.88 12.55
C PHE A 76 8.84 -2.80 12.77
N GLY A 77 9.26 -2.98 14.03
CA GLY A 77 10.65 -2.75 14.44
C GLY A 77 11.11 -1.32 14.12
N LYS A 78 12.09 -1.20 13.22
CA LYS A 78 12.65 0.09 12.79
C LYS A 78 11.97 0.68 11.54
N GLN A 79 11.04 -0.03 10.91
CA GLN A 79 10.43 0.37 9.65
C GLN A 79 8.99 0.84 9.84
N LEU A 80 8.61 1.87 9.09
CA LEU A 80 7.23 2.30 8.94
C LEU A 80 6.65 1.58 7.74
N VAL A 81 5.51 0.91 7.88
CA VAL A 81 5.00 0.00 6.84
C VAL A 81 3.61 0.39 6.34
N PHE A 82 3.41 0.30 5.02
CA PHE A 82 2.09 0.50 4.42
C PHE A 82 2.01 -0.19 3.05
N GLY A 83 1.01 -1.03 2.83
CA GLY A 83 0.90 -1.87 1.64
C GLY A 83 1.88 -3.05 1.62
N GLN A 84 1.73 -3.91 0.62
CA GLN A 84 2.47 -5.16 0.46
C GLN A 84 3.23 -5.19 -0.88
N ASN A 85 4.39 -5.84 -0.89
CA ASN A 85 5.08 -6.20 -2.13
C ASN A 85 4.58 -7.56 -2.61
N LEU A 86 4.18 -7.62 -3.88
CA LEU A 86 3.64 -8.82 -4.50
C LEU A 86 4.60 -9.36 -5.57
N ILE A 87 4.70 -10.68 -5.68
CA ILE A 87 5.42 -11.35 -6.76
C ILE A 87 4.39 -12.05 -7.66
N PRO A 88 4.30 -11.70 -8.96
CA PRO A 88 3.42 -12.41 -9.89
C PRO A 88 3.93 -13.84 -10.09
N GLU A 89 3.01 -14.81 -10.03
CA GLU A 89 3.31 -16.23 -10.25
C GLU A 89 3.24 -16.62 -11.75
N GLY A 90 2.90 -15.65 -12.60
CA GLY A 90 2.82 -15.81 -14.06
C GLY A 90 2.59 -14.47 -14.75
N THR A 91 2.57 -14.50 -16.08
CA THR A 91 2.29 -13.31 -16.91
C THR A 91 0.80 -13.21 -17.21
N GLY A 92 0.27 -11.99 -17.26
CA GLY A 92 -1.10 -11.74 -17.66
C GLY A 92 -1.42 -10.25 -17.63
N VAL A 93 -2.69 -9.93 -17.88
CA VAL A 93 -3.20 -8.56 -17.85
C VAL A 93 -4.22 -8.46 -16.73
N ILE A 94 -4.00 -7.55 -15.80
CA ILE A 94 -5.00 -7.15 -14.79
C ILE A 94 -5.59 -5.79 -15.17
N ARG A 95 -6.84 -5.56 -14.82
CA ARG A 95 -7.58 -4.32 -15.12
C ARG A 95 -8.26 -3.77 -13.87
N VAL A 96 -8.50 -2.47 -13.88
CA VAL A 96 -9.37 -1.84 -12.88
C VAL A 96 -10.76 -2.47 -12.98
N GLY A 97 -11.30 -2.90 -11.83
CA GLY A 97 -12.57 -3.62 -11.75
C GLY A 97 -12.44 -5.14 -11.68
N ASP A 98 -11.24 -5.70 -11.91
CA ASP A 98 -11.02 -7.13 -11.75
C ASP A 98 -11.26 -7.57 -10.28
N PRO A 99 -11.89 -8.73 -10.06
CA PRO A 99 -12.13 -9.23 -8.72
C PRO A 99 -10.81 -9.63 -8.05
N VAL A 100 -10.74 -9.40 -6.74
CA VAL A 100 -9.64 -9.86 -5.88
C VAL A 100 -10.13 -11.03 -5.03
N ARG A 101 -9.40 -12.14 -5.07
CA ARG A 101 -9.66 -13.33 -4.25
C ARG A 101 -8.45 -13.62 -3.36
N ILE A 102 -8.68 -13.80 -2.06
CA ILE A 102 -7.65 -14.21 -1.11
C ILE A 102 -7.61 -15.74 -1.09
N LEU A 103 -6.47 -16.33 -1.44
CA LEU A 103 -6.29 -17.77 -1.47
C LEU A 103 -5.74 -18.32 -0.16
N ASP A 104 -4.89 -17.54 0.52
CA ASP A 104 -4.24 -17.94 1.79
C ASP A 104 -3.94 -16.72 2.66
N ARG A 105 -3.94 -16.93 3.99
CA ARG A 105 -3.68 -15.92 5.03
C ARG A 105 -2.63 -16.36 6.05
#